data_AF-A0A925VEG6-F1
#
_entry.id   AF-A0A925VEG6-F1
#
_cell.length_a   1.000
_cell.length_b   1.000
_cell.length_c   1.000
_cell.angle_alpha   90.00
_cell.angle_beta   90.00
_cell.angle_gamma   90.00
#
_symmetry.space_group_name_H-M   'P 1'
#
loop_
_entity.id
_entity.type
_entity.pdbx_description
1 polymer ?
#
loop_
_entity_poly.entity_id
_entity_poly.type
_entity_poly.pdbx_seq_one_letter_code
_entity_poly.pdbx_strand_id
1 'polypeptide(L)'
;MTTSTDIPDVAPELQWKLWIYTNYDCNLRCSYCVAKSSPNAPRRAIGLANTRRLVDEAVELGFTDVFFTGGEPFILPDIYAMLAYASARVKTTVLTNAMLLRGARLDKLVAIANDNLVVQVSLDGGRAEDHDAYRGAGSWAKTVEGIRLLQEHGFRVRLGTTESPANAAHLEAICAFHRALGISDEDHFIRPLAKRGYSKEGLELGMATLVPELTVNLDGVFWHPLSTDADMQVSKKIFPLAAAHTRVKDQLDAMARTGAVPLMAFT
;
A
#
# COMPACT_ATOMS: atom_id res chain seq x y z
N MET A 1 22.40 4.65 -47.90
CA MET A 1 22.04 5.94 -47.26
C MET A 1 20.82 5.66 -46.40
N THR A 2 21.02 5.04 -45.24
CA THR A 2 21.04 5.68 -43.90
C THR A 2 19.74 6.43 -43.59
N THR A 3 18.85 5.77 -42.86
CA THR A 3 18.06 6.44 -41.82
C THR A 3 18.02 5.49 -40.63
N SER A 4 18.77 5.91 -39.59
CA SER A 4 18.78 5.39 -38.23
C SER A 4 17.34 5.29 -37.72
N THR A 5 16.96 4.14 -37.19
CA THR A 5 15.85 4.07 -36.22
C THR A 5 16.52 3.97 -34.86
N ASP A 6 16.69 5.13 -34.24
CA ASP A 6 17.12 5.28 -32.85
C ASP A 6 16.14 4.50 -31.97
N ILE A 7 16.64 3.43 -31.35
CA ILE A 7 15.97 2.77 -30.24
C ILE A 7 16.27 3.64 -29.01
N PRO A 8 15.28 4.20 -28.29
CA PRO A 8 15.56 4.90 -27.04
C PRO A 8 16.07 3.88 -26.01
N ASP A 9 17.37 3.87 -25.79
CA ASP A 9 18.09 3.01 -24.85
C ASP A 9 18.20 3.67 -23.48
N VAL A 10 17.07 3.91 -22.81
CA VAL A 10 17.03 4.20 -21.37
C VAL A 10 15.74 3.61 -20.80
N ALA A 11 15.85 2.52 -20.02
CA ALA A 11 14.75 2.07 -19.18
C ALA A 11 14.32 3.23 -18.28
N PRO A 12 13.02 3.58 -18.18
CA PRO A 12 12.57 4.72 -17.37
C PRO A 12 13.10 4.57 -15.95
N GLU A 13 13.73 5.64 -15.44
CA GLU A 13 14.31 5.68 -14.11
C GLU A 13 13.24 5.31 -13.08
N LEU A 14 13.51 4.29 -12.26
CA LEU A 14 12.53 3.76 -11.32
C LEU A 14 12.12 4.85 -10.31
N GLN A 15 10.82 5.16 -10.26
CA GLN A 15 10.28 6.02 -9.21
C GLN A 15 10.19 5.24 -7.90
N TRP A 16 11.04 5.60 -6.93
CA TRP A 16 11.15 4.88 -5.67
C TRP A 16 10.00 5.23 -4.72
N LYS A 17 9.31 4.18 -4.26
CA LYS A 17 8.24 4.23 -3.25
C LYS A 17 8.70 3.52 -1.98
N LEU A 18 8.45 4.13 -0.82
CA LEU A 18 8.72 3.54 0.48
C LEU A 18 7.40 3.14 1.13
N TRP A 19 7.25 1.88 1.50
CA TRP A 19 6.14 1.37 2.28
C TRP A 19 6.56 1.13 3.72
N ILE A 20 5.76 1.58 4.67
CA ILE A 20 5.97 1.40 6.10
C ILE A 20 4.79 0.61 6.65
N TYR A 21 5.06 -0.62 7.10
CA TYR A 21 4.13 -1.40 7.90
C TYR A 21 4.14 -0.87 9.33
N THR A 22 3.11 -0.12 9.69
CA THR A 22 3.02 0.55 10.98
C THR A 22 2.74 -0.43 12.11
N ASN A 23 1.85 -1.40 11.88
CA ASN A 23 1.40 -2.40 12.84
C ASN A 23 0.81 -3.65 12.17
N TYR A 24 0.32 -4.60 12.98
CA TYR A 24 -0.29 -5.85 12.53
C TYR A 24 -1.64 -6.17 13.16
N ASP A 25 -2.00 -5.52 14.27
CA ASP A 25 -3.35 -5.57 14.81
C ASP A 25 -4.33 -4.83 13.89
N CYS A 26 -5.46 -5.47 13.63
CA CYS A 26 -6.48 -4.99 12.71
C CYS A 26 -7.86 -5.31 13.26
N ASN A 27 -8.86 -4.48 12.99
CA ASN A 27 -10.25 -4.75 13.34
C ASN A 27 -10.92 -5.80 12.43
N LEU A 28 -10.23 -6.26 11.37
CA LEU A 28 -10.70 -7.27 10.44
C LEU A 28 -9.79 -8.50 10.43
N ARG A 29 -10.32 -9.63 9.95
CA ARG A 29 -9.58 -10.88 9.71
C ARG A 29 -9.73 -11.27 8.24
N CYS A 30 -9.18 -10.45 7.34
CA CYS A 30 -9.35 -10.67 5.91
C CYS A 30 -8.68 -11.99 5.49
N SER A 31 -9.38 -12.86 4.76
CA SER A 31 -8.88 -14.19 4.41
C SER A 31 -7.69 -14.18 3.43
N TYR A 32 -7.51 -13.10 2.66
CA TYR A 32 -6.34 -12.94 1.79
C TYR A 32 -5.20 -12.10 2.38
N CYS A 33 -5.32 -11.61 3.62
CA CYS A 33 -4.43 -10.56 4.14
C CYS A 33 -2.93 -10.90 3.97
N VAL A 34 -2.23 -10.15 3.11
CA VAL A 34 -0.79 -10.33 2.86
C VAL A 34 0.06 -10.03 4.09
N ALA A 35 -0.39 -9.09 4.93
CA ALA A 35 0.24 -8.71 6.18
C ALA A 35 0.01 -9.71 7.32
N LYS A 36 -0.87 -10.71 7.14
CA LYS A 36 -1.29 -11.66 8.19
C LYS A 36 -1.83 -10.94 9.44
N SER A 37 -2.57 -9.86 9.22
CA SER A 37 -3.15 -9.01 10.27
C SER A 37 -4.49 -9.53 10.78
N SER A 38 -4.77 -9.31 12.07
CA SER A 38 -6.06 -9.69 12.67
C SER A 38 -6.28 -9.01 14.03
N PRO A 39 -7.48 -9.11 14.64
CA PRO A 39 -7.71 -8.59 15.99
C PRO A 39 -6.84 -9.26 17.07
N ASN A 40 -6.33 -10.45 16.77
CA ASN A 40 -5.52 -11.25 17.68
C ASN A 40 -4.04 -11.25 17.28
N ALA A 41 -3.65 -10.47 16.27
CA ALA A 41 -2.24 -10.36 15.91
C ALA A 41 -1.47 -9.73 17.09
N PRO A 42 -0.26 -10.22 17.40
CA PRO A 42 0.57 -9.62 18.45
C PRO A 42 0.78 -8.13 18.19
N ARG A 43 0.62 -7.30 19.24
CA ARG A 43 0.90 -5.88 19.13
C ARG A 43 2.37 -5.67 18.82
N ARG A 44 2.62 -5.09 17.66
CA ARG A 44 3.94 -4.80 17.12
C ARG A 44 3.79 -3.50 16.33
N ALA A 45 4.53 -2.46 16.71
CA ALA A 45 4.46 -1.16 16.05
C ALA A 45 5.86 -0.67 15.67
N ILE A 46 6.02 -0.11 14.48
CA ILE A 46 7.31 0.40 14.00
C ILE A 46 7.83 1.56 14.87
N GLY A 47 6.91 2.35 15.42
CA GLY A 47 7.17 3.47 16.34
C GLY A 47 7.57 4.77 15.65
N LEU A 48 7.18 5.91 16.23
CA LEU A 48 7.35 7.24 15.62
C LEU A 48 8.82 7.58 15.34
N ALA A 49 9.74 7.23 16.24
CA ALA A 49 11.16 7.52 16.05
C ALA A 49 11.75 6.83 14.80
N ASN A 50 11.40 5.55 14.59
CA ASN A 50 11.82 4.82 13.39
C ASN A 50 11.15 5.41 12.15
N THR A 51 9.86 5.72 12.21
CA THR A 51 9.15 6.36 11.10
C THR A 51 9.83 7.66 10.66
N ARG A 52 10.17 8.55 11.60
CA ARG A 52 10.83 9.83 11.29
C ARG A 52 12.13 9.61 10.53
N ARG A 53 12.98 8.72 11.07
CA ARG A 53 14.26 8.39 10.45
C ARG A 53 14.08 7.73 9.07
N LEU A 54 13.11 6.83 8.90
CA LEU A 54 12.82 6.21 7.60
C LEU A 54 12.39 7.24 6.57
N VAL A 55 11.54 8.19 6.95
CA VAL A 55 11.09 9.29 6.08
C VAL A 55 12.27 10.18 5.69
N ASP A 56 13.10 10.58 6.65
CA ASP A 56 14.25 11.44 6.37
C ASP A 56 15.24 10.73 5.42
N GLU A 57 15.61 9.47 5.69
CA GLU A 57 16.50 8.70 4.82
C GLU A 57 15.86 8.46 3.43
N ALA A 58 14.54 8.28 3.32
CA ALA A 58 13.87 8.12 2.03
C ALA A 58 13.90 9.41 1.20
N VAL A 59 13.65 10.56 1.82
CA VAL A 59 13.73 11.87 1.16
C VAL A 59 15.15 12.13 0.68
N GLU A 60 16.17 11.85 1.51
CA GLU A 60 17.59 11.97 1.14
C GLU A 60 17.97 11.07 -0.05
N LEU A 61 17.35 9.88 -0.16
CA LEU A 61 17.56 8.94 -1.26
C LEU A 61 16.72 9.26 -2.52
N GLY A 62 15.89 10.30 -2.49
CA GLY A 62 15.07 10.73 -3.63
C GLY A 62 13.76 9.94 -3.82
N PHE A 63 13.24 9.30 -2.77
CA PHE A 63 11.92 8.67 -2.83
C PHE A 63 10.83 9.74 -2.97
N THR A 64 9.87 9.52 -3.87
CA THR A 64 8.82 10.50 -4.17
C THR A 64 7.55 10.30 -3.35
N ASP A 65 7.34 9.08 -2.85
CA ASP A 65 6.11 8.69 -2.16
C ASP A 65 6.41 7.77 -0.96
N VAL A 66 5.70 8.01 0.14
CA VAL A 66 5.68 7.15 1.33
C VAL A 66 4.27 6.63 1.56
N PHE A 67 4.14 5.32 1.73
CA PHE A 67 2.90 4.63 1.98
C PHE A 67 2.87 4.06 3.40
N PHE A 68 1.84 4.38 4.16
CA PHE A 68 1.58 3.82 5.48
C PHE A 68 0.53 2.71 5.34
N THR A 69 0.90 1.52 5.78
CA THR A 69 0.05 0.32 5.74
C THR A 69 0.35 -0.54 6.97
N GLY A 70 -0.04 -1.81 6.95
CA GLY A 70 -0.06 -2.68 8.12
C GLY A 70 -1.50 -2.85 8.59
N GLY A 71 -1.70 -3.55 9.70
CA GLY A 71 -3.00 -4.04 10.16
C GLY A 71 -4.16 -3.09 9.91
N GLU A 72 -4.48 -2.24 10.88
CA GLU A 72 -5.26 -1.04 10.61
C GLU A 72 -4.51 0.14 11.25
N PRO A 73 -3.92 1.07 10.44
CA PRO A 73 -3.10 2.15 10.97
C PRO A 73 -3.82 3.00 12.01
N PHE A 74 -5.14 3.22 11.87
CA PHE A 74 -5.94 4.05 12.80
C PHE A 74 -6.27 3.37 14.14
N ILE A 75 -5.77 2.16 14.38
CA ILE A 75 -5.71 1.56 15.72
C ILE A 75 -4.53 2.13 16.53
N LEU A 76 -3.43 2.50 15.86
CA LEU A 76 -2.25 3.06 16.53
C LEU A 76 -2.49 4.51 16.95
N PRO A 77 -2.27 4.86 18.23
CA PRO A 77 -2.35 6.26 18.67
C PRO A 77 -1.37 7.20 17.95
N ASP A 78 -0.15 6.72 17.65
CA ASP A 78 0.92 7.52 17.07
C ASP A 78 0.77 7.76 15.56
N ILE A 79 -0.20 7.13 14.89
CA ILE A 79 -0.36 7.22 13.43
C ILE A 79 -0.49 8.67 12.96
N TYR A 80 -1.20 9.51 13.72
CA TYR A 80 -1.40 10.91 13.33
C TYR A 80 -0.08 11.69 13.32
N ALA A 81 0.80 11.45 14.31
CA ALA A 81 2.11 12.07 14.37
C ALA A 81 3.04 11.54 13.26
N MET A 82 2.92 10.26 12.90
CA MET A 82 3.65 9.65 11.79
C MET A 82 3.24 10.27 10.44
N LEU A 83 1.94 10.37 10.17
CA LEU A 83 1.39 10.94 8.94
C LEU A 83 1.69 12.43 8.82
N ALA A 84 1.53 13.20 9.91
CA ALA A 84 1.86 14.62 9.93
C ALA A 84 3.35 14.86 9.64
N TYR A 85 4.23 14.01 10.18
CA TYR A 85 5.67 14.13 9.93
C TYR A 85 6.03 13.85 8.47
N ALA A 86 5.47 12.78 7.90
CA ALA A 86 5.76 12.35 6.53
C ALA A 86 5.19 13.30 5.49
N SER A 87 3.91 13.66 5.60
CA SER A 87 3.22 14.52 4.63
C SER A 87 3.78 15.95 4.57
N ALA A 88 4.41 16.43 5.65
CA ALA A 88 5.16 17.68 5.64
C ALA A 88 6.46 17.65 4.79
N ARG A 89 6.90 16.47 4.33
CA ARG A 89 8.19 16.26 3.63
C ARG A 89 8.05 15.60 2.26
N VAL A 90 7.10 14.69 2.11
CA VAL A 90 6.96 13.83 0.93
C VAL A 90 5.50 13.42 0.75
N LYS A 91 5.08 13.16 -0.50
CA LYS A 91 3.73 12.66 -0.78
C LYS A 91 3.49 11.41 0.06
N THR A 92 2.40 11.42 0.80
CA THR A 92 2.12 10.43 1.82
C THR A 92 0.74 9.85 1.60
N THR A 93 0.65 8.53 1.45
CA THR A 93 -0.63 7.82 1.34
C THR A 93 -0.80 6.90 2.54
N VAL A 94 -1.93 6.98 3.24
CA VAL A 94 -2.30 5.99 4.27
C VAL A 94 -3.36 5.04 3.75
N LEU A 95 -3.11 3.74 3.86
CA LEU A 95 -4.05 2.69 3.51
C LEU A 95 -4.89 2.32 4.73
N THR A 96 -6.21 2.25 4.58
CA THR A 96 -7.13 1.94 5.68
C THR A 96 -8.37 1.20 5.18
N ASN A 97 -9.05 0.46 6.06
CA ASN A 97 -10.42 0.00 5.81
C ASN A 97 -11.48 1.09 6.08
N ALA A 98 -11.09 2.26 6.59
CA ALA A 98 -11.95 3.40 6.91
C ALA A 98 -13.06 3.15 7.96
N MET A 99 -13.21 1.94 8.48
CA MET A 99 -14.29 1.57 9.40
C MET A 99 -14.17 2.23 10.77
N LEU A 100 -13.00 2.76 11.12
CA LEU A 100 -12.73 3.40 12.41
C LEU A 100 -12.76 4.93 12.35
N LEU A 101 -12.87 5.53 11.16
CA LEU A 101 -12.76 6.98 10.95
C LEU A 101 -14.06 7.71 11.32
N ARG A 102 -14.37 7.75 12.61
CA ARG A 102 -15.51 8.47 13.21
C ARG A 102 -15.07 9.14 14.52
N GLY A 103 -15.76 10.22 14.88
CA GLY A 103 -15.51 10.99 16.11
C GLY A 103 -14.03 11.36 16.26
N ALA A 104 -13.48 11.16 17.45
CA ALA A 104 -12.10 11.56 17.78
C ALA A 104 -11.00 11.00 16.85
N ARG A 105 -11.24 9.89 16.13
CA ARG A 105 -10.26 9.41 15.13
C ARG A 105 -10.29 10.25 13.85
N LEU A 106 -11.49 10.58 13.39
CA LEU A 106 -11.67 11.46 12.23
C LEU A 106 -11.18 12.86 12.56
N ASP A 107 -11.53 13.41 13.73
CA ASP A 107 -11.10 14.75 14.15
C ASP A 107 -9.57 14.89 14.16
N LYS A 108 -8.87 13.86 14.63
CA LYS A 108 -7.40 13.82 14.65
C LYS A 108 -6.80 13.71 13.24
N LEU A 109 -7.45 12.99 12.33
CA LEU A 109 -7.02 12.91 10.93
C LEU A 109 -7.23 14.26 10.22
N VAL A 110 -8.39 14.89 10.42
CA VAL A 110 -8.70 16.25 9.92
C VAL A 110 -7.67 17.26 10.43
N ALA A 111 -7.29 17.19 11.70
CA ALA A 111 -6.34 18.12 12.31
C ALA A 111 -4.92 18.10 11.69
N ILE A 112 -4.58 17.06 10.93
CA ILE A 112 -3.27 16.92 10.26
C ILE A 112 -3.38 16.95 8.73
N ALA A 113 -4.58 17.16 8.20
CA ALA A 113 -4.82 17.16 6.76
C ALA A 113 -4.00 18.23 6.05
N ASN A 114 -3.44 17.87 4.90
CA ASN A 114 -2.72 18.76 4.00
C ASN A 114 -2.68 18.14 2.60
N ASP A 115 -2.27 18.92 1.60
CA ASP A 115 -2.31 18.52 0.18
C ASP A 115 -1.45 17.29 -0.16
N ASN A 116 -0.44 16.98 0.67
CA ASN A 116 0.42 15.81 0.48
C ASN A 116 -0.12 14.54 1.14
N LEU A 117 -1.20 14.62 1.93
CA LEU A 117 -1.78 13.47 2.63
C LEU A 117 -3.00 12.92 1.88
N VAL A 118 -2.86 11.71 1.34
CA VAL A 118 -3.92 10.98 0.66
C VAL A 118 -4.40 9.81 1.49
N VAL A 119 -5.71 9.57 1.52
CA VAL A 119 -6.30 8.38 2.17
C VAL A 119 -6.72 7.39 1.09
N GLN A 120 -6.10 6.21 1.09
CA GLN A 120 -6.47 5.11 0.21
C GLN A 120 -7.31 4.09 0.96
N VAL A 121 -8.58 4.00 0.61
CA VAL A 121 -9.54 3.10 1.24
C VAL A 121 -9.60 1.77 0.50
N SER A 122 -9.45 0.70 1.27
CA SER A 122 -9.62 -0.67 0.81
C SER A 122 -11.11 -0.99 0.54
N LEU A 123 -11.50 -1.15 -0.73
CA LEU A 123 -12.87 -1.49 -1.13
C LEU A 123 -12.87 -2.53 -2.26
N ASP A 124 -13.26 -3.76 -1.95
CA ASP A 124 -13.23 -4.87 -2.93
C ASP A 124 -14.57 -5.13 -3.65
N GLY A 125 -15.57 -4.26 -3.52
CA GLY A 125 -16.91 -4.54 -4.02
C GLY A 125 -17.78 -3.30 -4.16
N GLY A 126 -18.58 -3.24 -5.23
CA GLY A 126 -19.67 -2.27 -5.37
C GLY A 126 -20.91 -2.67 -4.57
N ARG A 127 -20.91 -3.90 -4.04
CA ARG A 127 -21.95 -4.47 -3.20
C ARG A 127 -21.32 -5.15 -1.98
N ALA A 128 -22.15 -5.38 -0.95
CA ALA A 128 -21.69 -6.01 0.28
C ALA A 128 -21.21 -7.45 0.05
N GLU A 129 -21.88 -8.21 -0.81
CA GLU A 129 -21.58 -9.62 -1.05
C GLU A 129 -20.16 -9.82 -1.61
N ASP A 130 -19.74 -8.95 -2.52
CA ASP A 130 -18.43 -9.02 -3.17
C ASP A 130 -17.30 -8.64 -2.19
N HIS A 131 -17.52 -7.61 -1.37
CA HIS A 131 -16.53 -7.07 -0.43
C HIS A 131 -16.43 -7.90 0.86
N ASP A 132 -17.56 -8.24 1.46
CA ASP A 132 -17.63 -8.93 2.74
C ASP A 132 -17.17 -10.39 2.64
N ALA A 133 -17.19 -10.99 1.44
CA ALA A 133 -16.74 -12.36 1.19
C ALA A 133 -15.32 -12.63 1.72
N TYR A 134 -14.42 -11.64 1.59
CA TYR A 134 -13.05 -11.75 2.08
C TYR A 134 -12.77 -10.92 3.33
N ARG A 135 -13.52 -9.84 3.58
CA ARG A 135 -13.24 -8.87 4.65
C ARG A 135 -14.12 -9.03 5.89
N GLY A 136 -15.19 -9.80 5.80
CA GLY A 136 -16.11 -10.13 6.88
C GLY A 136 -17.45 -9.37 6.78
N ALA A 137 -18.51 -9.99 7.30
CA ALA A 137 -19.87 -9.46 7.21
C ALA A 137 -20.01 -8.05 7.81
N GLY A 138 -20.69 -7.17 7.07
CA GLY A 138 -20.96 -5.78 7.45
C GLY A 138 -19.77 -4.85 7.28
N SER A 139 -18.65 -5.30 6.70
CA SER A 139 -17.47 -4.47 6.48
C SER A 139 -17.67 -3.46 5.36
N TRP A 140 -18.39 -3.82 4.29
CA TRP A 140 -18.70 -2.94 3.17
C TRP A 140 -19.45 -1.68 3.61
N ALA A 141 -20.55 -1.85 4.35
CA ALA A 141 -21.38 -0.74 4.79
C ALA A 141 -20.59 0.26 5.66
N LYS A 142 -19.77 -0.26 6.58
CA LYS A 142 -18.92 0.56 7.46
C LYS A 142 -17.80 1.26 6.70
N THR A 143 -17.23 0.62 5.68
CA THR A 143 -16.21 1.18 4.78
C THR A 143 -16.80 2.31 3.95
N VAL A 144 -17.96 2.10 3.32
CA VAL A 144 -18.64 3.11 2.50
C VAL A 144 -19.05 4.33 3.32
N GLU A 145 -19.54 4.13 4.54
CA GLU A 145 -19.79 5.25 5.46
C GLU A 145 -18.51 6.01 5.81
N GLY A 146 -17.40 5.30 6.06
CA GLY A 146 -16.09 5.92 6.28
C GLY A 146 -15.59 6.74 5.09
N ILE A 147 -15.82 6.28 3.86
CA ILE A 147 -15.51 7.02 2.63
C ILE A 147 -16.31 8.33 2.59
N ARG A 148 -17.62 8.27 2.84
CA ARG A 148 -18.48 9.47 2.84
C ARG A 148 -18.02 10.49 3.88
N LEU A 149 -17.72 10.04 5.10
CA LEU A 149 -17.21 10.92 6.16
C LEU A 149 -15.89 11.59 5.78
N LEU A 150 -14.98 10.88 5.12
CA LEU A 150 -13.75 11.46 4.59
C LEU A 150 -14.04 12.54 3.55
N GLN A 151 -14.92 12.27 2.59
CA GLN A 151 -15.30 13.23 1.54
C GLN A 151 -16.01 14.46 2.10
N GLU A 152 -16.88 14.29 3.09
CA GLU A 152 -17.57 15.38 3.81
C GLU A 152 -16.59 16.35 4.49
N HIS A 153 -15.40 15.86 4.86
CA HIS A 153 -14.33 16.67 5.46
C HIS A 153 -13.26 17.10 4.44
N GLY A 154 -13.52 16.94 3.13
CA GLY A 154 -12.67 17.45 2.06
C GLY A 154 -11.46 16.59 1.72
N PHE A 155 -11.37 15.34 2.22
CA PHE A 155 -10.28 14.45 1.82
C PHE A 155 -10.44 13.96 0.38
N ARG A 156 -9.34 13.99 -0.38
CA ARG A 156 -9.21 13.19 -1.61
C ARG A 156 -9.08 11.72 -1.22
N VAL A 157 -10.06 10.90 -1.62
CA VAL A 157 -10.10 9.47 -1.34
C VAL A 157 -9.69 8.68 -2.58
N ARG A 158 -8.64 7.86 -2.44
CA ARG A 158 -8.30 6.81 -3.41
C ARG A 158 -8.92 5.49 -2.98
N LEU A 159 -9.25 4.62 -3.92
CA LEU A 159 -9.71 3.25 -3.65
C LEU A 159 -8.68 2.23 -4.09
N GLY A 160 -8.47 1.22 -3.24
CA GLY A 160 -7.72 0.02 -3.58
C GLY A 160 -8.63 -1.20 -3.56
N THR A 161 -8.75 -1.87 -4.71
CA THR A 161 -9.50 -3.12 -4.87
C THR A 161 -8.53 -4.29 -5.07
N THR A 162 -8.75 -5.36 -4.31
CA THR A 162 -8.15 -6.66 -4.62
C THR A 162 -9.12 -7.45 -5.49
N GLU A 163 -8.77 -7.67 -6.75
CA GLU A 163 -9.51 -8.54 -7.64
C GLU A 163 -9.42 -9.98 -7.13
N SER A 164 -10.57 -10.58 -6.85
CA SER A 164 -10.73 -11.89 -6.24
C SER A 164 -11.81 -12.70 -6.98
N PRO A 165 -11.87 -14.02 -6.79
CA PRO A 165 -12.97 -14.84 -7.31
C PRO A 165 -14.38 -14.30 -7.01
N ALA A 166 -14.58 -13.62 -5.88
CA ALA A 166 -15.89 -13.08 -5.50
C ALA A 166 -16.30 -11.85 -6.35
N ASN A 167 -15.34 -11.08 -6.87
CA ASN A 167 -15.61 -9.80 -7.52
C ASN A 167 -15.13 -9.72 -8.98
N ALA A 168 -14.36 -10.69 -9.48
CA ALA A 168 -13.80 -10.67 -10.84
C ALA A 168 -14.88 -10.54 -11.93
N ALA A 169 -16.03 -11.21 -11.75
CA ALA A 169 -17.17 -11.10 -12.65
C ALA A 169 -17.95 -9.76 -12.51
N HIS A 170 -17.60 -8.93 -11.53
CA HIS A 170 -18.32 -7.72 -11.13
C HIS A 170 -17.42 -6.47 -11.11
N LEU A 171 -16.23 -6.51 -11.72
CA LEU A 171 -15.29 -5.37 -11.73
C LEU A 171 -15.91 -4.11 -12.34
N GLU A 172 -16.66 -4.23 -13.43
CA GLU A 172 -17.35 -3.08 -14.03
C GLU A 172 -18.36 -2.45 -13.07
N ALA A 173 -19.06 -3.28 -12.28
CA ALA A 173 -20.00 -2.80 -11.26
C ALA A 173 -19.27 -2.10 -10.10
N ILE A 174 -18.07 -2.56 -9.72
CA ILE A 174 -17.20 -1.85 -8.77
C ILE A 174 -16.80 -0.48 -9.34
N CYS A 175 -16.42 -0.44 -10.62
CA CYS A 175 -16.06 0.77 -11.32
C CYS A 175 -17.23 1.78 -11.39
N ALA A 176 -18.42 1.30 -11.73
CA ALA A 176 -19.63 2.12 -11.71
C ALA A 176 -19.95 2.63 -10.29
N PHE A 177 -19.77 1.80 -9.27
CA PHE A 177 -20.04 2.18 -7.89
C PHE A 177 -19.10 3.28 -7.37
N HIS A 178 -17.78 3.19 -7.60
CA HIS A 178 -16.90 4.27 -7.12
C HIS A 178 -17.13 5.59 -7.86
N ARG A 179 -17.46 5.55 -9.16
CA ARG A 179 -17.87 6.76 -9.89
C ARG A 179 -19.12 7.38 -9.29
N ALA A 180 -20.08 6.55 -8.87
CA ALA A 180 -21.27 7.02 -8.15
C ALA A 180 -20.95 7.58 -6.75
N LEU A 181 -19.82 7.20 -6.13
CA LEU A 181 -19.28 7.84 -4.92
C LEU A 181 -18.54 9.16 -5.23
N GLY A 182 -18.42 9.58 -6.49
CA GLY A 182 -17.69 10.78 -6.89
C GLY A 182 -16.16 10.62 -6.87
N ILE A 183 -15.67 9.39 -6.91
CA ILE A 183 -14.22 9.08 -6.97
C ILE A 183 -13.85 8.85 -8.44
N SER A 184 -12.85 9.56 -8.93
CA SER A 184 -12.38 9.48 -10.32
C SER A 184 -11.71 8.14 -10.64
N ASP A 185 -11.70 7.75 -11.91
CA ASP A 185 -11.06 6.51 -12.37
C ASP A 185 -9.54 6.51 -12.10
N GLU A 186 -8.88 7.68 -12.09
CA GLU A 186 -7.46 7.82 -11.70
C GLU A 186 -7.19 7.52 -10.22
N ASP A 187 -8.20 7.66 -9.37
CA ASP A 187 -8.13 7.40 -7.94
C ASP A 187 -8.57 5.97 -7.58
N HIS A 188 -8.87 5.12 -8.57
CA HIS A 188 -9.19 3.71 -8.36
C HIS A 188 -8.07 2.80 -8.87
N PHE A 189 -7.45 2.08 -7.95
CA PHE A 189 -6.41 1.11 -8.25
C PHE A 189 -6.93 -0.32 -8.00
N ILE A 190 -6.77 -1.20 -9.00
CA ILE A 190 -7.13 -2.62 -8.93
C ILE A 190 -5.85 -3.45 -9.03
N ARG A 191 -5.65 -4.35 -8.06
CA ARG A 191 -4.57 -5.34 -8.07
C ARG A 191 -5.12 -6.76 -8.09
N PRO A 192 -4.38 -7.72 -8.67
CA PRO A 192 -4.72 -9.12 -8.54
C PRO A 192 -4.58 -9.58 -7.09
N LEU A 193 -5.39 -10.56 -6.70
CA LEU A 193 -5.18 -11.35 -5.49
C LEU A 193 -3.80 -12.02 -5.55
N ALA A 194 -2.97 -11.77 -4.54
CA ALA A 194 -1.66 -12.41 -4.39
C ALA A 194 -1.79 -13.71 -3.60
N LYS A 195 -1.11 -14.78 -4.03
CA LYS A 195 -0.98 -16.02 -3.25
C LYS A 195 0.08 -15.87 -2.16
N ARG A 196 -0.15 -14.92 -1.25
CA ARG A 196 0.73 -14.53 -0.15
C ARG A 196 -0.08 -14.35 1.12
N GLY A 197 0.60 -14.29 2.27
CA GLY A 197 -0.09 -14.05 3.53
C GLY A 197 -1.01 -15.21 3.94
N TYR A 198 -2.28 -14.89 4.18
CA TYR A 198 -3.32 -15.89 4.42
C TYR A 198 -3.92 -16.49 3.15
N SER A 199 -3.77 -15.85 1.98
CA SER A 199 -4.30 -16.39 0.73
C SER A 199 -3.58 -17.67 0.33
N LYS A 200 -4.34 -18.66 -0.14
CA LYS A 200 -3.84 -19.90 -0.76
C LYS A 200 -4.06 -19.94 -2.28
N GLU A 201 -4.68 -18.89 -2.81
CA GLU A 201 -5.05 -18.71 -4.21
C GLU A 201 -4.57 -17.34 -4.71
N GLY A 202 -4.65 -17.11 -6.02
CA GLY A 202 -4.19 -15.90 -6.66
C GLY A 202 -2.83 -16.05 -7.36
N LEU A 203 -2.28 -14.91 -7.78
CA LEU A 203 -1.05 -14.82 -8.55
C LEU A 203 0.17 -15.12 -7.66
N GLU A 204 1.06 -15.98 -8.16
CA GLU A 204 2.37 -16.22 -7.56
C GLU A 204 3.28 -15.03 -7.87
N LEU A 205 3.58 -14.22 -6.84
CA LEU A 205 4.36 -13.00 -6.95
C LEU A 205 5.65 -13.13 -6.18
N GLY A 206 6.76 -12.62 -6.71
CA GLY A 206 8.06 -12.65 -6.03
C GLY A 206 9.00 -11.56 -6.55
N MET A 207 10.23 -11.50 -6.05
CA MET A 207 11.21 -10.49 -6.46
C MET A 207 11.49 -10.51 -7.98
N ALA A 208 11.38 -11.67 -8.62
CA ALA A 208 11.59 -11.83 -10.06
C ALA A 208 10.40 -11.39 -10.92
N THR A 209 9.22 -11.14 -10.33
CA THR A 209 8.00 -10.77 -11.05
C THR A 209 7.45 -9.40 -10.66
N LEU A 210 7.97 -8.79 -9.59
CA LEU A 210 7.52 -7.50 -9.07
C LEU A 210 8.57 -6.41 -9.25
N VAL A 211 8.13 -5.25 -9.72
CA VAL A 211 8.90 -4.01 -9.59
C VAL A 211 9.09 -3.74 -8.09
N PRO A 212 10.30 -3.41 -7.62
CA PRO A 212 10.52 -3.21 -6.20
C PRO A 212 9.86 -1.94 -5.69
N GLU A 213 9.24 -2.08 -4.53
CA GLU A 213 8.70 -0.99 -3.73
C GLU A 213 9.11 -1.25 -2.28
N LEU A 214 10.23 -0.64 -1.87
CA LEU A 214 10.89 -0.99 -0.61
C LEU A 214 9.89 -0.91 0.54
N THR A 215 9.76 -2.02 1.26
CA THR A 215 8.79 -2.13 2.35
C THR A 215 9.53 -2.39 3.65
N VAL A 216 9.21 -1.64 4.69
CA VAL A 216 9.88 -1.72 5.99
C VAL A 216 8.88 -2.12 7.06
N ASN A 217 9.29 -3.08 7.90
CA ASN A 217 8.63 -3.42 9.15
C ASN A 217 9.69 -3.63 10.25
N LEU A 218 9.29 -4.08 11.44
CA LEU A 218 10.24 -4.33 12.55
C LEU A 218 11.29 -5.42 12.29
N ASP A 219 11.03 -6.33 11.36
CA ASP A 219 11.89 -7.46 11.01
C ASP A 219 12.90 -7.13 9.90
N GLY A 220 12.78 -5.96 9.26
CA GLY A 220 13.74 -5.47 8.25
C GLY A 220 13.12 -4.78 7.05
N VAL A 221 13.81 -4.89 5.91
CA VAL A 221 13.41 -4.32 4.61
C VAL A 221 13.10 -5.45 3.64
N PHE A 222 12.02 -5.29 2.88
CA PHE A 222 11.44 -6.25 1.95
C PHE A 222 11.28 -5.61 0.57
N TRP A 223 11.20 -6.46 -0.45
CA TRP A 223 11.15 -6.06 -1.85
C TRP A 223 9.86 -5.32 -2.23
N HIS A 224 8.73 -5.67 -1.62
CA HIS A 224 7.41 -5.18 -2.04
C HIS A 224 6.36 -5.31 -0.92
N PRO A 225 5.33 -4.44 -0.85
CA PRO A 225 4.30 -4.48 0.20
C PRO A 225 3.34 -5.66 0.09
N LEU A 226 3.46 -6.51 -0.93
CA LEU A 226 2.59 -7.69 -1.07
C LEU A 226 3.10 -8.91 -0.30
N SER A 227 4.26 -8.81 0.34
CA SER A 227 4.79 -9.87 1.18
C SER A 227 5.90 -9.37 2.10
N THR A 228 5.81 -9.76 3.37
CA THR A 228 6.90 -9.63 4.34
C THR A 228 7.44 -11.01 4.74
N ASP A 229 7.31 -12.01 3.86
CA ASP A 229 7.88 -13.34 4.05
C ASP A 229 9.40 -13.34 3.73
N ALA A 230 10.12 -14.36 4.19
CA ALA A 230 11.58 -14.41 4.15
C ALA A 230 12.17 -14.40 2.73
N ASP A 231 11.45 -14.95 1.75
CA ASP A 231 11.86 -14.95 0.34
C ASP A 231 11.78 -13.56 -0.32
N MET A 232 11.11 -12.62 0.33
CA MET A 232 10.98 -11.23 -0.10
C MET A 232 11.86 -10.28 0.74
N GLN A 233 12.64 -10.80 1.69
CA GLN A 233 13.48 -9.99 2.57
C GLN A 233 14.78 -9.56 1.88
N VAL A 234 15.00 -8.25 1.79
CA VAL A 234 16.21 -7.62 1.24
C VAL A 234 17.26 -7.43 2.33
N SER A 235 16.82 -7.06 3.54
CA SER A 235 17.69 -6.81 4.70
C SER A 235 16.98 -7.19 6.00
N LYS A 236 17.72 -7.75 6.96
CA LYS A 236 17.24 -7.98 8.34
C LYS A 236 17.35 -6.74 9.23
N LYS A 237 17.99 -5.66 8.73
CA LYS A 237 18.13 -4.39 9.42
C LYS A 237 17.30 -3.34 8.70
N ILE A 238 16.52 -2.58 9.46
CA ILE A 238 15.72 -1.46 8.94
C ILE A 238 16.58 -0.26 8.55
N PHE A 239 17.79 -0.14 9.11
CA PHE A 239 18.70 0.98 8.87
C PHE A 239 20.14 0.53 8.60
N PRO A 240 20.92 1.36 7.85
CA PRO A 240 20.43 2.47 7.04
C PRO A 240 19.64 1.95 5.82
N LEU A 241 18.57 2.65 5.46
CA LEU A 241 17.70 2.35 4.30
C LEU A 241 18.52 2.32 3.00
N ALA A 242 19.54 3.18 2.89
CA ALA A 242 20.47 3.23 1.77
C ALA A 242 21.12 1.88 1.46
N ALA A 243 21.42 1.06 2.47
CA ALA A 243 22.00 -0.26 2.25
C ALA A 243 21.04 -1.23 1.54
N ALA A 244 19.74 -1.17 1.90
CA ALA A 244 18.72 -1.97 1.22
C ALA A 244 18.42 -1.43 -0.18
N HIS A 245 18.38 -0.10 -0.35
CA HIS A 245 18.22 0.56 -1.65
C HIS A 245 19.31 0.17 -2.64
N THR A 246 20.59 0.27 -2.26
CA THR A 246 21.71 -0.17 -3.11
C THR A 246 21.59 -1.64 -3.49
N ARG A 247 21.24 -2.51 -2.53
CA ARG A 247 21.08 -3.94 -2.80
C ARG A 247 20.00 -4.24 -3.84
N VAL A 248 18.88 -3.53 -3.79
CA VAL A 248 17.82 -3.69 -4.79
C VAL A 248 18.27 -3.18 -6.16
N LYS A 249 18.98 -2.04 -6.21
CA LYS A 249 19.57 -1.54 -7.46
C LYS A 249 20.51 -2.57 -8.09
N ASP A 250 21.46 -3.10 -7.32
CA ASP A 250 22.41 -4.10 -7.81
C ASP A 250 21.70 -5.35 -8.36
N GLN A 251 20.60 -5.75 -7.73
CA GLN A 251 19.78 -6.89 -8.16
C GLN A 251 19.01 -6.59 -9.45
N LEU A 252 18.42 -5.40 -9.58
CA LEU A 252 17.77 -4.96 -10.83
C LEU A 252 18.76 -4.91 -11.98
N ASP A 253 19.95 -4.34 -11.75
CA ASP A 253 21.01 -4.27 -12.75
C ASP A 253 21.48 -5.67 -13.18
N ALA A 254 21.55 -6.63 -12.24
CA ALA A 254 21.84 -8.01 -12.56
C ALA A 254 20.75 -8.66 -13.42
N MET A 255 19.47 -8.43 -13.08
CA MET A 255 18.33 -8.97 -13.83
C MET A 255 18.28 -8.42 -15.26
N ALA A 256 18.54 -7.12 -15.43
CA ALA A 256 18.61 -6.47 -16.75
C ALA A 256 19.71 -7.09 -17.63
N ARG A 257 20.89 -7.34 -17.07
CA ARG A 257 22.00 -8.00 -17.80
C ARG A 257 21.68 -9.44 -18.24
N THR A 258 20.85 -10.15 -17.49
CA THR A 258 20.48 -11.54 -17.79
C THR A 258 19.27 -11.70 -18.71
N GLY A 259 18.63 -10.61 -19.16
CA GLY A 259 17.45 -10.67 -20.03
C GLY A 259 16.20 -11.20 -19.32
N ALA A 260 16.03 -10.90 -18.03
CA ALA A 260 14.87 -11.33 -17.27
C ALA A 260 13.55 -10.74 -17.80
N VAL A 261 12.44 -11.44 -17.54
CA VAL A 261 11.06 -11.10 -17.94
C VAL A 261 10.64 -9.71 -17.42
N PRO A 262 9.76 -8.96 -18.12
CA PRO A 262 9.24 -7.69 -17.62
C PRO A 262 8.61 -7.81 -16.22
N LEU A 263 8.95 -6.89 -15.33
CA LEU A 263 8.42 -6.83 -13.98
C LEU A 263 7.03 -6.19 -13.94
N MET A 264 6.16 -6.69 -13.07
CA MET A 264 4.81 -6.15 -12.84
C MET A 264 4.84 -5.02 -11.81
N ALA A 265 4.12 -3.93 -12.07
CA ALA A 265 3.90 -2.82 -11.14
C ALA A 265 2.42 -2.73 -10.76
N PHE A 266 2.13 -2.40 -9.50
CA PHE A 266 0.78 -2.44 -8.92
C PHE A 266 0.47 -1.22 -8.05
N THR A 267 0.95 -0.02 -8.41
CA THR A 267 0.81 1.18 -7.58
C THR A 267 0.79 2.50 -8.33
#